data_AF-A0A5N5PCQ9-F1
#
_entry.id   AF-A0A5N5PCQ9-F1
#
_cell.length_a   1.000
_cell.length_b   1.000
_cell.length_c   1.000
_cell.angle_alpha   90.00
_cell.angle_beta   90.00
_cell.angle_gamma   90.00
#
_symmetry.space_group_name_H-M   'P 1'
#
loop_
_entity.id
_entity.type
_entity.pdbx_description
1 polymer ?
#
loop_
_entity_poly.entity_id
_entity_poly.type
_entity_poly.pdbx_seq_one_letter_code
_entity_poly.pdbx_strand_id
1 'polypeptide(L)'
;MAKFTPIPVISTGEVPPSTTTRDDLIATLPGLLPFYDRYPEIVYTQADPCFAALSTTLTNAVIPATIIRPQTEEHVQAAVRTAGSAGLKLGIRSGGNEMLGRNLTGTDEGFLLDMRSMNSVTIAADRRSANIGGGILIGQLAPALADQGLFTPVGWHPVVGYAGWAMGGGYGCYSSMYGFGCDQILGARVVVADGRVIDVNEREHADLLWALRGAGNGIWGVVTRLTIKIYPSPKLLNGTVEFQKEDWPAMLERWAEEFEGDLPEEFAGDMYFRNPVRDKPEWVVFFFWCAKEGEGLEKGYEYLEKIKSLPGKATANVTESESKVLWTVSVYQRLMKHCRRLLGSNQEARHVSRRKI
;
A
#
# COMPACT_ATOMS: atom_id res chain seq x y z
N MET A 1 -3.54 -21.89 21.99
CA MET A 1 -4.15 -21.00 20.99
C MET A 1 -3.33 -19.72 20.93
N ALA A 2 -2.61 -19.48 19.83
CA ALA A 2 -1.99 -18.17 19.60
C ALA A 2 -3.12 -17.13 19.52
N LYS A 3 -3.08 -16.11 20.38
CA LYS A 3 -4.04 -15.00 20.31
C LYS A 3 -3.83 -14.31 18.97
N PHE A 4 -4.86 -14.26 18.13
CA PHE A 4 -4.88 -13.42 16.94
C PHE A 4 -4.64 -11.97 17.39
N THR A 5 -3.46 -11.43 17.08
CA THR A 5 -3.17 -10.02 17.34
C THR A 5 -3.70 -9.26 16.14
N PRO A 6 -4.65 -8.33 16.31
CA PRO A 6 -5.18 -7.55 15.19
C PRO A 6 -4.04 -6.88 14.43
N ILE A 7 -4.12 -6.91 13.09
CA ILE A 7 -3.20 -6.12 12.24
C ILE A 7 -3.36 -4.66 12.69
N PRO A 8 -2.27 -4.00 13.12
CA PRO A 8 -2.38 -2.66 13.65
C PRO A 8 -2.78 -1.71 12.52
N VAL A 9 -3.69 -0.79 12.83
CA VAL A 9 -4.29 0.10 11.82
C VAL A 9 -3.30 1.19 11.47
N ILE A 10 -2.78 1.16 10.24
CA ILE A 10 -1.92 2.22 9.71
C ILE A 10 -2.71 3.53 9.68
N SER A 11 -2.23 4.55 10.40
CA SER A 11 -2.87 5.87 10.39
C SER A 11 -2.81 6.51 9.01
N THR A 12 -3.93 7.02 8.54
CA THR A 12 -4.08 7.74 7.26
C THR A 12 -4.75 9.11 7.44
N GLY A 13 -5.08 9.49 8.68
CA GLY A 13 -5.74 10.75 9.00
C GLY A 13 -4.77 11.92 9.13
N GLU A 14 -5.33 13.12 9.30
CA GLU A 14 -4.57 14.31 9.64
C GLU A 14 -3.79 14.09 10.95
N VAL A 15 -2.55 14.55 10.95
CA VAL A 15 -1.64 14.44 12.08
C VAL A 15 -1.45 15.84 12.63
N PRO A 16 -1.74 16.10 13.92
CA PRO A 16 -1.52 17.41 14.49
C PRO A 16 -0.03 17.77 14.48
N PRO A 17 0.32 19.07 14.58
CA PRO A 17 1.69 19.49 14.84
C PRO A 17 2.26 18.77 16.06
N SER A 18 3.57 18.51 16.04
CA SER A 18 4.26 17.87 17.15
C SER A 18 4.15 18.68 18.45
N THR A 19 4.08 17.95 19.55
CA THR A 19 4.18 18.44 20.94
C THR A 19 5.51 18.09 21.60
N THR A 20 6.42 17.42 20.88
CA THR A 20 7.80 17.16 21.32
C THR A 20 8.46 18.45 21.78
N THR A 21 9.11 18.39 22.94
CA THR A 21 9.95 19.48 23.45
C THR A 21 11.42 19.23 23.13
N ARG A 22 12.25 20.28 23.30
CA ARG A 22 13.70 20.16 23.17
C ARG A 22 14.28 19.14 24.17
N ASP A 23 13.74 19.09 25.39
CA ASP A 23 14.21 18.16 26.45
C ASP A 23 13.89 16.71 26.11
N ASP A 24 12.71 16.44 25.53
CA ASP A 24 12.35 15.11 25.02
C ASP A 24 13.36 14.64 23.97
N LEU A 25 13.77 15.54 23.06
CA LEU A 25 14.72 15.21 22.01
C LEU A 25 16.16 15.07 22.54
N ILE A 26 16.58 15.85 23.53
CA ILE A 26 17.87 15.67 24.22
C ILE A 26 17.94 14.28 24.85
N ALA A 27 16.86 13.82 25.48
CA ALA A 27 16.79 12.52 26.12
C ALA A 27 16.73 11.36 25.11
N THR A 28 16.14 11.59 23.93
CA THR A 28 15.84 10.53 22.96
C THR A 28 16.85 10.43 21.82
N LEU A 29 17.16 11.55 21.15
CA LEU A 29 17.98 11.58 19.94
C LEU A 29 18.68 12.95 19.76
N PRO A 30 19.67 13.29 20.61
CA PRO A 30 20.26 14.63 20.66
C PRO A 30 20.92 15.06 19.34
N GLY A 31 21.38 14.11 18.52
CA GLY A 31 21.92 14.37 17.18
C GLY A 31 20.93 15.05 16.22
N LEU A 32 19.62 15.02 16.53
CA LEU A 32 18.57 15.64 15.71
C LEU A 32 18.27 17.10 16.11
N LEU A 33 18.88 17.63 17.18
CA LEU A 33 18.64 19.00 17.64
C LEU A 33 18.79 20.08 16.55
N PRO A 34 19.81 20.05 15.66
CA PRO A 34 19.91 21.05 14.59
C PRO A 34 18.77 20.99 13.55
N PHE A 35 18.12 19.83 13.41
CA PHE A 35 16.92 19.70 12.58
C PHE A 35 15.70 20.24 13.33
N TYR A 36 15.52 19.82 14.58
CA TYR A 36 14.41 20.24 15.44
C TYR A 36 14.38 21.75 15.65
N ASP A 37 15.52 22.41 15.82
CA ASP A 37 15.60 23.87 16.01
C ASP A 37 15.05 24.66 14.81
N ARG A 38 14.95 24.03 13.64
CA ARG A 38 14.38 24.62 12.43
C ARG A 38 12.95 24.18 12.14
N TYR A 39 12.61 22.94 12.47
CA TYR A 39 11.33 22.31 12.11
C TYR A 39 10.73 21.53 13.28
N PRO A 40 10.48 22.16 14.45
CA PRO A 40 10.01 21.45 15.64
C PRO A 40 8.64 20.79 15.43
N GLU A 41 7.79 21.37 14.58
CA GLU A 41 6.40 20.96 14.36
C GLU A 41 6.24 19.62 13.63
N ILE A 42 7.30 19.08 13.02
CA ILE A 42 7.28 17.83 12.25
C ILE A 42 8.14 16.72 12.85
N VAL A 43 8.69 16.92 14.06
CA VAL A 43 9.54 15.96 14.77
C VAL A 43 8.77 15.37 15.94
N TYR A 44 8.47 14.08 15.90
CA TYR A 44 7.64 13.41 16.90
C TYR A 44 8.46 12.40 17.70
N THR A 45 8.34 12.43 19.01
CA THR A 45 8.97 11.48 19.94
C THR A 45 7.90 10.66 20.65
N GLN A 46 8.30 9.67 21.45
CA GLN A 46 7.34 8.85 22.21
C GLN A 46 6.51 9.66 23.22
N ALA A 47 6.90 10.90 23.55
CA ALA A 47 6.11 11.83 24.35
C ALA A 47 4.86 12.33 23.61
N ASP A 48 4.86 12.32 22.27
CA ASP A 48 3.71 12.75 21.48
C ASP A 48 2.53 11.76 21.61
N PRO A 49 1.31 12.24 21.91
CA PRO A 49 0.13 11.38 21.98
C PRO A 49 -0.17 10.61 20.69
N CYS A 50 0.26 11.15 19.54
CA CYS A 50 0.05 10.53 18.23
C CYS A 50 1.15 9.53 17.83
N PHE A 51 2.26 9.45 18.58
CA PHE A 51 3.45 8.70 18.17
C PHE A 51 3.16 7.23 17.86
N ALA A 52 2.39 6.55 18.71
CA ALA A 52 2.04 5.13 18.51
C ALA A 52 1.28 4.90 17.19
N ALA A 53 0.38 5.83 16.81
CA ALA A 53 -0.34 5.75 15.55
C ALA A 53 0.57 6.04 14.34
N LEU A 54 1.57 6.90 14.52
CA LEU A 54 2.56 7.23 13.49
C LEU A 54 3.57 6.11 13.28
N SER A 55 4.05 5.48 14.35
CA SER A 55 5.06 4.41 14.31
C SER A 55 4.51 3.07 13.84
N THR A 56 3.21 2.82 13.99
CA THR A 56 2.53 1.58 13.59
C THR A 56 2.79 1.19 12.13
N THR A 57 3.49 0.10 11.86
CA THR A 57 3.62 -0.50 10.50
C THR A 57 2.97 -1.89 10.45
N LEU A 58 2.99 -2.56 9.30
CA LEU A 58 2.53 -3.94 9.17
C LEU A 58 3.27 -4.89 10.13
N THR A 59 4.55 -4.62 10.39
CA THR A 59 5.37 -5.29 11.39
C THR A 59 5.70 -4.35 12.54
N ASN A 60 5.77 -4.88 13.76
CA ASN A 60 6.14 -4.10 14.95
C ASN A 60 7.52 -4.53 15.48
N ALA A 61 8.44 -4.87 14.58
CA ALA A 61 9.76 -5.41 14.96
C ALA A 61 10.64 -4.39 15.70
N VAL A 62 10.57 -3.11 15.33
CA VAL A 62 11.37 -2.01 15.90
C VAL A 62 10.49 -0.78 16.04
N ILE A 63 10.56 -0.12 17.20
CA ILE A 63 9.92 1.18 17.44
C ILE A 63 11.00 2.25 17.25
N PRO A 64 10.83 3.21 16.32
CA PRO A 64 11.83 4.25 16.12
C PRO A 64 12.00 5.14 17.37
N ALA A 65 13.18 5.72 17.57
CA ALA A 65 13.39 6.73 18.61
C ALA A 65 12.62 8.02 18.29
N THR A 66 12.62 8.43 17.02
CA THR A 66 11.93 9.65 16.56
C THR A 66 11.30 9.44 15.18
N ILE A 67 10.26 10.19 14.87
CA ILE A 67 9.61 10.23 13.55
C ILE A 67 9.70 11.65 13.01
N ILE A 68 10.08 11.79 11.74
CA ILE A 68 10.01 13.07 11.02
C ILE A 68 8.95 12.95 9.94
N ARG A 69 8.00 13.89 9.88
CA ARG A 69 6.96 13.93 8.84
C ARG A 69 7.19 15.09 7.86
N PRO A 70 8.07 14.92 6.86
CA PRO A 70 8.37 15.97 5.90
C PRO A 70 7.13 16.36 5.08
N GLN A 71 7.02 17.64 4.75
CA GLN A 71 5.95 18.19 3.91
C GLN A 71 6.50 18.68 2.57
N THR A 72 7.79 19.00 2.52
CA THR A 72 8.48 19.53 1.33
C THR A 72 9.78 18.77 1.07
N GLU A 73 10.38 18.97 -0.11
CA GLU A 73 11.68 18.38 -0.44
C GLU A 73 12.78 18.92 0.48
N GLU A 74 12.71 20.18 0.88
CA GLU A 74 13.68 20.82 1.77
C GLU A 74 13.73 20.13 3.14
N HIS A 75 12.57 19.69 3.67
CA HIS A 75 12.51 18.92 4.92
C HIS A 75 13.24 17.58 4.76
N VAL A 76 13.03 16.89 3.63
CA VAL A 76 13.71 15.62 3.33
C VAL A 76 15.22 15.81 3.20
N GLN A 77 15.65 16.83 2.44
CA GLN A 77 17.06 17.18 2.28
C GLN A 77 17.72 17.47 3.63
N ALA A 78 17.06 18.25 4.50
CA ALA A 78 17.55 18.57 5.82
C ALA A 78 17.64 17.33 6.71
N ALA A 79 16.67 16.42 6.65
CA ALA A 79 16.67 15.17 7.41
C ALA A 79 17.82 14.25 6.96
N VAL A 80 17.99 14.05 5.64
CA VAL A 80 19.08 13.24 5.08
C VAL A 80 20.45 13.80 5.45
N ARG A 81 20.66 15.12 5.32
CA ARG A 81 21.93 15.75 5.76
C ARG A 81 22.18 15.57 7.25
N THR A 82 21.14 15.71 8.08
CA THR A 82 21.27 15.54 9.53
C THR A 82 21.62 14.10 9.89
N ALA A 83 21.00 13.12 9.24
CA ALA A 83 21.36 11.71 9.41
C ALA A 83 22.84 11.45 9.08
N GLY A 84 23.31 11.97 7.94
CA GLY A 84 24.72 11.86 7.53
C GLY A 84 25.68 12.53 8.51
N SER A 85 25.41 13.77 8.93
CA SER A 85 26.33 14.52 9.80
C SER A 85 26.36 14.01 11.24
N ALA A 86 25.24 13.48 11.73
CA ALA A 86 25.12 13.00 13.11
C ALA A 86 25.27 11.47 13.23
N GLY A 87 25.51 10.76 12.12
CA GLY A 87 25.66 9.30 12.11
C GLY A 87 24.38 8.54 12.46
N LEU A 88 23.21 9.15 12.29
CA LEU A 88 21.92 8.56 12.67
C LEU A 88 21.41 7.61 11.58
N LYS A 89 20.81 6.50 11.99
CA LYS A 89 20.10 5.63 11.07
C LYS A 89 18.78 6.28 10.62
N LEU A 90 18.53 6.25 9.32
CA LEU A 90 17.33 6.79 8.69
C LEU A 90 16.54 5.64 8.07
N GLY A 91 15.32 5.45 8.55
CA GLY A 91 14.31 4.60 7.91
C GLY A 91 13.40 5.42 7.00
N ILE A 92 12.95 4.86 5.88
CA ILE A 92 11.98 5.53 4.99
C ILE A 92 10.64 4.80 5.07
N ARG A 93 9.55 5.55 5.12
CA ARG A 93 8.21 5.00 5.17
C ARG A 93 7.23 5.77 4.30
N SER A 94 6.43 5.02 3.53
CA SER A 94 5.13 5.46 3.00
C SER A 94 3.99 4.72 3.72
N GLY A 95 3.44 3.65 3.14
CA GLY A 95 2.40 2.83 3.79
C GLY A 95 2.88 2.06 5.02
N GLY A 96 4.14 1.62 5.04
CA GLY A 96 4.68 0.78 6.10
C GLY A 96 4.29 -0.69 5.94
N ASN A 97 4.31 -1.21 4.71
CA ASN A 97 3.94 -2.59 4.37
C ASN A 97 5.15 -3.49 4.05
N GLU A 98 6.37 -3.05 4.40
CA GLU A 98 7.57 -3.88 4.26
C GLU A 98 7.51 -4.98 5.32
N MET A 99 7.36 -6.24 4.88
CA MET A 99 7.03 -7.36 5.77
C MET A 99 8.19 -7.77 6.70
N LEU A 100 9.43 -7.48 6.30
CA LEU A 100 10.63 -7.85 7.05
C LEU A 100 11.11 -6.73 7.99
N GLY A 101 10.45 -5.56 7.97
CA GLY A 101 10.83 -4.39 8.77
C GLY A 101 12.20 -3.82 8.41
N ARG A 102 12.72 -4.08 7.21
CA ARG A 102 14.07 -3.64 6.79
C ARG A 102 14.24 -2.13 6.84
N ASN A 103 13.16 -1.40 6.57
CA ASN A 103 13.13 0.06 6.64
C ASN A 103 13.14 0.59 8.09
N LEU A 104 13.00 -0.27 9.11
CA LEU A 104 12.99 0.09 10.53
C LEU A 104 14.30 -0.27 11.23
N THR A 105 15.17 -1.05 10.60
CA THR A 105 16.42 -1.53 11.22
C THR A 105 17.30 -0.36 11.67
N GLY A 106 17.61 -0.31 12.97
CA GLY A 106 18.42 0.73 13.60
C GLY A 106 17.71 2.06 13.85
N THR A 107 16.41 2.16 13.55
CA THR A 107 15.65 3.41 13.78
C THR A 107 15.33 3.65 15.25
N ASP A 108 15.49 2.66 16.12
CA ASP A 108 15.45 2.75 17.59
C ASP A 108 16.58 3.60 18.17
N GLU A 109 17.68 3.77 17.43
CA GLU A 109 18.78 4.71 17.71
C GLU A 109 18.87 5.80 16.64
N GLY A 110 17.79 5.99 15.88
CA GLY A 110 17.72 6.86 14.72
C GLY A 110 16.33 7.45 14.56
N PHE A 111 15.93 7.68 13.31
CA PHE A 111 14.58 8.16 13.04
C PHE A 111 13.94 7.54 11.81
N LEU A 112 12.62 7.51 11.84
CA LEU A 112 11.79 7.12 10.71
C LEU A 112 11.31 8.37 9.98
N LEU A 113 11.66 8.48 8.70
CA LEU A 113 11.15 9.50 7.79
C LEU A 113 9.82 9.03 7.21
N ASP A 114 8.74 9.60 7.71
CA ASP A 114 7.37 9.26 7.35
C ASP A 114 6.83 10.20 6.27
N MET A 115 6.93 9.74 5.03
CA MET A 115 6.66 10.51 3.82
C MET A 115 5.18 10.82 3.59
N ARG A 116 4.24 10.27 4.40
CA ARG A 116 2.79 10.29 4.13
C ARG A 116 2.18 11.70 3.96
N SER A 117 2.85 12.76 4.41
CA SER A 117 2.41 14.15 4.15
C SER A 117 2.75 14.63 2.72
N MET A 118 3.70 13.99 2.04
CA MET A 118 4.03 14.22 0.63
C MET A 118 3.21 13.27 -0.25
N ASN A 119 1.91 13.55 -0.39
CA ASN A 119 0.92 12.67 -1.03
C ASN A 119 0.13 13.34 -2.19
N SER A 120 0.67 14.41 -2.76
CA SER A 120 0.02 15.15 -3.84
C SER A 120 -0.14 14.31 -5.12
N VAL A 121 -1.12 14.69 -5.94
CA VAL A 121 -1.34 14.18 -7.30
C VAL A 121 -1.48 15.37 -8.22
N THR A 122 -0.71 15.40 -9.30
CA THR A 122 -0.80 16.43 -10.35
C THR A 122 -0.79 15.76 -11.71
N ILE A 123 -1.91 15.80 -12.40
CA ILE A 123 -2.08 15.21 -13.74
C ILE A 123 -1.49 16.14 -14.78
N ALA A 124 -0.69 15.60 -15.70
CA ALA A 124 -0.14 16.35 -16.82
C ALA A 124 -1.25 16.82 -17.78
N ALA A 125 -1.02 17.92 -18.49
CA ALA A 125 -2.03 18.49 -19.39
C ALA A 125 -2.45 17.54 -20.51
N ASP A 126 -1.56 16.66 -20.96
CA ASP A 126 -1.84 15.62 -21.97
C ASP A 126 -2.59 14.40 -21.41
N ARG A 127 -2.77 14.34 -20.08
CA ARG A 127 -3.43 13.26 -19.33
C ARG A 127 -2.82 11.88 -19.57
N ARG A 128 -1.53 11.81 -19.94
CA ARG A 128 -0.77 10.55 -20.13
C ARG A 128 0.17 10.25 -18.97
N SER A 129 0.43 11.24 -18.12
CA SER A 129 1.23 11.05 -16.91
C SER A 129 0.69 11.83 -15.72
N ALA A 130 1.08 11.39 -14.53
CA ALA A 130 0.84 12.12 -13.28
C ALA A 130 2.12 12.19 -12.46
N ASN A 131 2.32 13.32 -11.81
CA ASN A 131 3.28 13.48 -10.74
C ASN A 131 2.62 13.16 -9.41
N ILE A 132 3.19 12.22 -8.66
CA ILE A 132 2.66 11.77 -7.39
C ILE A 132 3.71 11.90 -6.28
N GLY A 133 3.30 12.28 -5.09
CA GLY A 133 4.19 12.36 -3.93
C GLY A 133 4.69 10.99 -3.47
N GLY A 134 5.94 10.90 -3.00
CA GLY A 134 6.57 9.63 -2.60
C GLY A 134 5.88 8.93 -1.42
N GLY A 135 5.08 9.65 -0.64
CA GLY A 135 4.31 9.12 0.49
C GLY A 135 2.89 8.70 0.17
N ILE A 136 2.41 8.88 -1.07
CA ILE A 136 1.02 8.63 -1.42
C ILE A 136 0.65 7.15 -1.23
N LEU A 137 -0.54 6.92 -0.69
CA LEU A 137 -1.12 5.58 -0.55
C LEU A 137 -2.01 5.25 -1.74
N ILE A 138 -2.12 3.97 -2.07
CA ILE A 138 -2.99 3.50 -3.17
C ILE A 138 -4.44 3.97 -2.98
N GLY A 139 -4.95 3.93 -1.74
CA GLY A 139 -6.30 4.38 -1.40
C GLY A 139 -6.52 5.88 -1.53
N GLN A 140 -5.46 6.68 -1.73
CA GLN A 140 -5.54 8.11 -2.05
C GLN A 140 -5.39 8.32 -3.56
N LEU A 141 -4.43 7.63 -4.19
CA LEU A 141 -4.15 7.78 -5.62
C LEU A 141 -5.28 7.28 -6.51
N ALA A 142 -5.77 6.06 -6.26
CA ALA A 142 -6.73 5.43 -7.16
C ALA A 142 -8.05 6.22 -7.27
N PRO A 143 -8.69 6.67 -6.15
CA PRO A 143 -9.86 7.55 -6.25
C PRO A 143 -9.56 8.89 -6.93
N ALA A 144 -8.42 9.52 -6.63
CA ALA A 144 -8.05 10.81 -7.21
C ALA A 144 -7.91 10.76 -8.75
N LEU A 145 -7.41 9.65 -9.30
CA LEU A 145 -7.39 9.43 -10.74
C LEU A 145 -8.77 9.06 -11.28
N ALA A 146 -9.50 8.19 -10.60
CA ALA A 146 -10.81 7.70 -11.04
C ALA A 146 -11.87 8.82 -11.11
N ASP A 147 -11.81 9.81 -10.21
CA ASP A 147 -12.65 11.02 -10.26
C ASP A 147 -12.41 11.86 -11.52
N GLN A 148 -11.26 11.66 -12.16
CA GLN A 148 -10.90 12.28 -13.43
C GLN A 148 -11.12 11.35 -14.62
N GLY A 149 -11.70 10.16 -14.44
CA GLY A 149 -11.85 9.15 -15.50
C GLY A 149 -10.52 8.54 -15.95
N LEU A 150 -9.52 8.52 -15.06
CA LEU A 150 -8.19 7.98 -15.31
C LEU A 150 -7.88 6.86 -14.30
N PHE A 151 -6.87 6.07 -14.60
CA PHE A 151 -6.29 5.12 -13.65
C PHE A 151 -4.80 4.86 -13.96
N THR A 152 -4.15 4.13 -13.07
CA THR A 152 -2.83 3.55 -13.26
C THR A 152 -2.82 2.18 -12.59
N PRO A 153 -2.00 1.21 -13.02
CA PRO A 153 -1.79 -0.04 -12.28
C PRO A 153 -1.45 0.21 -10.81
N VAL A 154 -2.14 -0.51 -9.93
CA VAL A 154 -2.03 -0.44 -8.47
C VAL A 154 -2.09 -1.84 -7.88
N GLY A 155 -1.52 -2.00 -6.67
CA GLY A 155 -1.70 -3.20 -5.87
C GLY A 155 -3.08 -3.30 -5.23
N TRP A 156 -3.34 -4.44 -4.57
CA TRP A 156 -4.65 -4.77 -4.03
C TRP A 156 -5.08 -3.94 -2.83
N HIS A 157 -4.15 -3.55 -1.95
CA HIS A 157 -4.48 -2.98 -0.64
C HIS A 157 -4.36 -1.45 -0.59
N PRO A 158 -5.39 -0.73 -0.12
CA PRO A 158 -5.41 0.73 -0.16
C PRO A 158 -4.40 1.41 0.78
N VAL A 159 -3.95 0.72 1.83
CA VAL A 159 -2.97 1.25 2.80
C VAL A 159 -1.53 1.16 2.31
N VAL A 160 -1.29 0.45 1.20
CA VAL A 160 0.05 0.29 0.63
C VAL A 160 0.52 1.60 0.02
N GLY A 161 1.76 1.98 0.31
CA GLY A 161 2.39 3.15 -0.29
C GLY A 161 2.75 2.87 -1.74
N TYR A 162 2.24 3.70 -2.67
CA TYR A 162 2.40 3.46 -4.10
C TYR A 162 3.86 3.44 -4.53
N ALA A 163 4.66 4.42 -4.08
CA ALA A 163 6.06 4.54 -4.51
C ALA A 163 6.88 3.30 -4.13
N GLY A 164 6.77 2.82 -2.90
CA GLY A 164 7.43 1.59 -2.47
C GLY A 164 6.93 0.36 -3.23
N TRP A 165 5.62 0.23 -3.45
CA TRP A 165 5.06 -0.89 -4.22
C TRP A 165 5.55 -0.89 -5.68
N ALA A 166 5.50 0.25 -6.37
CA ALA A 166 5.89 0.37 -7.76
C ALA A 166 7.40 0.16 -7.96
N MET A 167 8.23 0.76 -7.10
CA MET A 167 9.69 0.63 -7.22
C MET A 167 10.23 -0.76 -6.85
N GLY A 168 9.42 -1.60 -6.21
CA GLY A 168 9.76 -3.00 -5.91
C GLY A 168 9.22 -4.00 -6.93
N GLY A 169 8.78 -3.53 -8.10
CA GLY A 169 8.08 -4.32 -9.11
C GLY A 169 6.61 -3.92 -9.15
N GLY A 170 5.83 -4.41 -8.18
CA GLY A 170 4.45 -4.00 -8.00
C GLY A 170 3.47 -4.71 -8.93
N TYR A 171 3.02 -5.89 -8.53
CA TYR A 171 1.97 -6.61 -9.25
C TYR A 171 0.57 -6.26 -8.70
N GLY A 172 -0.45 -6.49 -9.52
CA GLY A 172 -1.86 -6.33 -9.16
C GLY A 172 -2.79 -6.74 -10.31
N CYS A 173 -4.06 -6.38 -10.19
CA CYS A 173 -5.12 -6.77 -11.13
C CYS A 173 -4.99 -6.20 -12.55
N TYR A 174 -4.08 -5.25 -12.77
CA TYR A 174 -3.83 -4.65 -14.07
C TYR A 174 -2.53 -5.17 -14.73
N SER A 175 -1.79 -6.05 -14.06
CA SER A 175 -0.44 -6.44 -14.48
C SER A 175 -0.38 -7.05 -15.88
N SER A 176 -1.33 -7.90 -16.22
CA SER A 176 -1.38 -8.61 -17.51
C SER A 176 -1.66 -7.68 -18.69
N MET A 177 -2.47 -6.64 -18.48
CA MET A 177 -2.85 -5.65 -19.50
C MET A 177 -1.85 -4.49 -19.63
N TYR A 178 -1.30 -4.01 -18.49
CA TYR A 178 -0.57 -2.74 -18.44
C TYR A 178 0.84 -2.85 -17.86
N GLY A 179 1.28 -4.05 -17.47
CA GLY A 179 2.56 -4.28 -16.80
C GLY A 179 2.52 -3.97 -15.29
N PHE A 180 3.67 -4.11 -14.65
CA PHE A 180 3.84 -3.89 -13.22
C PHE A 180 3.93 -2.40 -12.87
N GLY A 181 3.90 -2.08 -11.58
CA GLY A 181 4.09 -0.73 -11.06
C GLY A 181 5.41 -0.08 -11.50
N CYS A 182 6.49 -0.86 -11.58
CA CYS A 182 7.79 -0.39 -12.07
C CYS A 182 7.72 0.05 -13.55
N ASP A 183 6.92 -0.64 -14.37
CA ASP A 183 6.71 -0.29 -15.77
C ASP A 183 5.94 1.03 -15.96
N GLN A 184 5.29 1.50 -14.89
CA GLN A 184 4.56 2.77 -14.89
C GLN A 184 5.47 3.96 -14.59
N ILE A 185 6.67 3.77 -14.04
CA ILE A 185 7.55 4.87 -13.63
C ILE A 185 8.21 5.48 -14.87
N LEU A 186 7.96 6.76 -15.13
CA LEU A 186 8.61 7.54 -16.20
C LEU A 186 9.81 8.35 -15.68
N GLY A 187 9.81 8.69 -14.40
CA GLY A 187 10.86 9.47 -13.77
C GLY A 187 10.62 9.68 -12.28
N ALA A 188 11.56 10.35 -11.61
CA ALA A 188 11.49 10.61 -10.18
C ALA A 188 12.22 11.91 -9.80
N ARG A 189 11.88 12.45 -8.63
CA ARG A 189 12.77 13.34 -7.86
C ARG A 189 13.29 12.59 -6.66
N VAL A 190 14.61 12.61 -6.49
CA VAL A 190 15.30 11.80 -5.49
C VAL A 190 16.22 12.68 -4.67
N VAL A 191 16.07 12.64 -3.35
CA VAL A 191 17.06 13.17 -2.42
C VAL A 191 18.10 12.08 -2.17
N VAL A 192 19.31 12.28 -2.70
CA VAL A 192 20.43 11.34 -2.55
C VAL A 192 21.17 11.57 -1.22
N ALA A 193 22.11 10.67 -0.89
CA ALA A 193 22.74 10.60 0.44
C ALA A 193 23.47 11.88 0.89
N ASP A 194 23.95 12.72 -0.04
CA ASP A 194 24.56 14.03 0.27
C ASP A 194 23.51 15.15 0.49
N GLY A 195 22.23 14.83 0.35
CA GLY A 195 21.10 15.72 0.50
C GLY A 195 20.78 16.58 -0.71
N ARG A 196 21.42 16.39 -1.86
CA ARG A 196 20.99 17.02 -3.12
C ARG A 196 19.71 16.38 -3.64
N VAL A 197 18.89 17.18 -4.32
CA VAL A 197 17.77 16.68 -5.13
C VAL A 197 18.28 16.50 -6.55
N ILE A 198 18.00 15.34 -7.14
CA ILE A 198 18.26 15.07 -8.55
C ILE A 198 16.95 14.71 -9.26
N ASP A 199 16.81 15.15 -10.50
CA ASP A 199 15.76 14.69 -11.41
C ASP A 199 16.26 13.43 -12.13
N VAL A 200 15.43 12.40 -12.16
CA VAL A 200 15.76 11.08 -12.71
C VAL A 200 14.77 10.78 -13.84
N ASN A 201 15.27 10.58 -15.05
CA ASN A 201 14.49 10.29 -16.24
C ASN A 201 15.37 9.60 -17.31
N GLU A 202 14.80 9.30 -18.48
CA GLU A 202 15.53 8.61 -19.57
C GLU A 202 16.73 9.42 -20.13
N ARG A 203 16.79 10.74 -19.88
CA ARG A 203 17.88 11.63 -20.33
C ARG A 203 18.87 11.97 -19.23
N GLU A 204 18.43 11.97 -17.97
CA GLU A 204 19.23 12.35 -16.79
C GLU A 204 19.17 11.22 -15.76
N HIS A 205 20.32 10.63 -15.43
CA HIS A 205 20.42 9.51 -14.49
C HIS A 205 19.59 8.27 -14.89
N ALA A 206 19.64 7.89 -16.17
CA ALA A 206 18.88 6.77 -16.72
C ALA A 206 19.24 5.41 -16.08
N ASP A 207 20.48 5.26 -15.61
CA ASP A 207 20.94 4.12 -14.81
C ASP A 207 20.22 4.02 -13.45
N LEU A 208 20.02 5.16 -12.78
CA LEU A 208 19.22 5.23 -11.57
C LEU A 208 17.73 5.00 -11.88
N LEU A 209 17.19 5.53 -12.99
CA LEU A 209 15.82 5.23 -13.40
C LEU A 209 15.61 3.71 -13.55
N TRP A 210 16.53 3.04 -14.24
CA TRP A 210 16.53 1.58 -14.37
C TRP A 210 16.54 0.90 -13.00
N ALA A 211 17.40 1.33 -12.08
CA ALA A 211 17.47 0.76 -10.73
C ALA A 211 16.18 1.00 -9.90
N LEU A 212 15.54 2.18 -10.05
CA LEU A 212 14.28 2.48 -9.36
C LEU A 212 13.12 1.60 -9.84
N ARG A 213 13.16 1.10 -11.08
CA ARG A 213 12.16 0.19 -11.68
C ARG A 213 12.35 -1.27 -11.24
N GLY A 214 12.50 -1.53 -9.93
CA GLY A 214 12.57 -2.89 -9.36
C GLY A 214 13.45 -3.02 -8.12
N ALA A 215 14.39 -2.11 -7.91
CA ALA A 215 15.28 -2.07 -6.75
C ALA A 215 15.25 -0.69 -6.05
N GLY A 216 14.16 0.07 -6.19
CA GLY A 216 14.06 1.46 -5.73
C GLY A 216 13.56 1.67 -4.30
N ASN A 217 13.34 0.61 -3.51
CA ASN A 217 12.75 0.66 -2.16
C ASN A 217 13.63 1.31 -1.07
N GLY A 218 14.13 2.52 -1.31
CA GLY A 218 14.88 3.32 -0.33
C GLY A 218 16.40 3.10 -0.32
N ILE A 219 16.94 2.31 -1.26
CA ILE A 219 18.38 2.01 -1.33
C ILE A 219 19.17 3.16 -1.98
N TRP A 220 18.58 3.81 -2.98
CA TRP A 220 19.26 4.81 -3.81
C TRP A 220 19.00 6.27 -3.39
N GLY A 221 18.22 6.47 -2.33
CA GLY A 221 17.80 7.78 -1.84
C GLY A 221 16.33 7.82 -1.45
N VAL A 222 15.89 9.00 -1.00
CA VAL A 222 14.49 9.25 -0.67
C VAL A 222 13.77 9.79 -1.91
N VAL A 223 12.86 9.00 -2.47
CA VAL A 223 12.01 9.46 -3.58
C VAL A 223 10.92 10.38 -3.04
N THR A 224 10.99 11.66 -3.40
CA THR A 224 10.02 12.69 -2.98
C THR A 224 8.83 12.76 -3.93
N ARG A 225 9.04 12.42 -5.21
CA ARG A 225 8.04 12.43 -6.27
C ARG A 225 8.33 11.35 -7.31
N LEU A 226 7.30 10.68 -7.80
CA LEU A 226 7.35 9.87 -9.02
C LEU A 226 6.56 10.54 -10.12
N THR A 227 7.05 10.45 -11.36
CA THR A 227 6.26 10.68 -12.56
C THR A 227 5.84 9.32 -13.10
N ILE A 228 4.54 9.08 -13.22
CA ILE A 228 3.98 7.78 -13.59
C ILE A 228 3.08 7.88 -14.82
N LYS A 229 2.94 6.78 -15.55
CA LYS A 229 1.93 6.61 -16.62
C LYS A 229 0.53 6.55 -16.00
N ILE A 230 -0.42 7.17 -16.69
CA ILE A 230 -1.85 7.06 -16.41
C ILE A 230 -2.61 6.83 -17.72
N TYR A 231 -3.78 6.21 -17.62
CA TYR A 231 -4.57 5.74 -18.75
C TYR A 231 -6.05 6.08 -18.54
N PRO A 232 -6.88 6.12 -19.61
CA PRO A 232 -8.33 6.19 -19.46
C PRO A 232 -8.87 5.00 -18.65
N SER A 233 -9.83 5.24 -17.75
CA SER A 233 -10.43 4.17 -16.95
C SER A 233 -11.09 3.08 -17.83
N PRO A 234 -10.74 1.79 -17.67
CA PRO A 234 -11.34 0.70 -18.42
C PRO A 234 -12.70 0.33 -17.81
N LYS A 235 -13.50 -0.42 -18.58
CA LYS A 235 -14.63 -1.17 -18.02
C LYS A 235 -14.09 -2.40 -17.30
N LEU A 236 -14.61 -2.67 -16.10
CA LEU A 236 -14.16 -3.78 -15.28
C LEU A 236 -15.34 -4.67 -14.89
N LEU A 237 -15.08 -5.98 -14.84
CA LEU A 237 -15.95 -6.96 -14.22
C LEU A 237 -15.15 -7.68 -13.14
N ASN A 238 -15.51 -7.53 -11.86
CA ASN A 238 -14.73 -8.12 -10.77
C ASN A 238 -15.56 -8.57 -9.57
N GLY A 239 -15.00 -9.50 -8.80
CA GLY A 239 -15.62 -10.05 -7.60
C GLY A 239 -15.04 -11.39 -7.19
N THR A 240 -15.84 -12.25 -6.58
CA THR A 240 -15.42 -13.60 -6.16
C THR A 240 -16.25 -14.68 -6.83
N VAL A 241 -15.60 -15.80 -7.15
CA VAL A 241 -16.25 -17.08 -7.43
C VAL A 241 -15.80 -18.06 -6.36
N GLU A 242 -16.76 -18.61 -5.63
CA GLU A 242 -16.53 -19.48 -4.48
C GLU A 242 -17.02 -20.89 -4.77
N PHE A 243 -16.14 -21.87 -4.67
CA PHE A 243 -16.43 -23.28 -4.88
C PHE A 243 -16.40 -24.03 -3.55
N GLN A 244 -17.48 -24.74 -3.24
CA GLN A 244 -17.52 -25.64 -2.09
C GLN A 244 -16.61 -26.85 -2.32
N LYS A 245 -16.07 -27.42 -1.24
CA LYS A 245 -15.25 -28.64 -1.36
C LYS A 245 -16.10 -29.83 -1.77
N GLU A 246 -15.92 -30.23 -3.02
CA GLU A 246 -16.41 -31.49 -3.60
C GLU A 246 -15.21 -32.35 -4.03
N ASP A 247 -14.87 -32.36 -5.32
CA ASP A 247 -13.70 -33.07 -5.87
C ASP A 247 -12.61 -32.09 -6.32
N TRP A 248 -11.86 -31.53 -5.35
CA TRP A 248 -10.80 -30.57 -5.64
C TRP A 248 -9.69 -31.08 -6.57
N PRO A 249 -9.22 -32.34 -6.48
CA PRO A 249 -8.30 -32.88 -7.47
C PRO A 249 -8.80 -32.71 -8.91
N ALA A 250 -10.02 -33.16 -9.21
CA ALA A 250 -10.59 -33.03 -10.54
C ALA A 250 -10.79 -31.56 -10.97
N MET A 251 -11.16 -30.68 -10.04
CA MET A 251 -11.28 -29.24 -10.31
C MET A 251 -9.93 -28.60 -10.65
N LEU A 252 -8.86 -28.96 -9.93
CA LEU A 252 -7.52 -28.42 -10.14
C LEU A 252 -6.87 -29.00 -11.40
N GLU A 253 -7.08 -30.27 -11.70
CA GLU A 253 -6.68 -30.89 -12.97
C GLU A 253 -7.33 -30.16 -14.15
N ARG A 254 -8.65 -29.94 -14.10
CA ARG A 254 -9.36 -29.18 -15.13
C ARG A 254 -8.88 -27.72 -15.21
N TRP A 255 -8.59 -27.08 -14.08
CA TRP A 255 -8.00 -25.74 -14.07
C TRP A 255 -6.67 -25.69 -14.82
N ALA A 256 -5.77 -26.64 -14.52
CA ALA A 256 -4.47 -26.76 -15.17
C ALA A 256 -4.60 -27.02 -16.69
N GLU A 257 -5.53 -27.90 -17.08
CA GLU A 257 -5.72 -28.28 -18.49
C GLU A 257 -6.43 -27.21 -19.33
N GLU A 258 -7.46 -26.54 -18.79
CA GLU A 258 -8.33 -25.63 -19.56
C GLU A 258 -8.03 -24.14 -19.37
N PHE A 259 -7.27 -23.75 -18.35
CA PHE A 259 -7.06 -22.35 -17.97
C PHE A 259 -5.58 -21.96 -17.90
N GLU A 260 -4.73 -22.67 -17.15
CA GLU A 260 -3.36 -22.19 -16.86
C GLU A 260 -2.51 -21.92 -18.10
N GLY A 261 -2.65 -22.74 -19.15
CA GLY A 261 -1.92 -22.57 -20.41
C GLY A 261 -2.46 -21.50 -21.36
N ASP A 262 -3.67 -20.99 -21.13
CA ASP A 262 -4.40 -20.09 -22.03
C ASP A 262 -5.20 -19.01 -21.27
N LEU A 263 -4.55 -18.39 -20.27
CA LEU A 263 -5.15 -17.29 -19.53
C LEU A 263 -5.21 -16.03 -20.43
N PRO A 264 -6.40 -15.45 -20.66
CA PRO A 264 -6.53 -14.18 -21.38
C PRO A 264 -5.77 -13.06 -20.66
N GLU A 265 -5.16 -12.14 -21.40
CA GLU A 265 -4.48 -10.98 -20.82
C GLU A 265 -5.44 -10.10 -20.01
N GLU A 266 -6.71 -10.05 -20.41
CA GLU A 266 -7.76 -9.27 -19.75
C GLU A 266 -8.12 -9.84 -18.37
N PHE A 267 -7.86 -11.13 -18.16
CA PHE A 267 -8.14 -11.81 -16.90
C PHE A 267 -6.95 -11.71 -15.94
N ALA A 268 -7.24 -11.23 -14.74
CA ALA A 268 -6.34 -11.27 -13.60
C ALA A 268 -7.10 -11.79 -12.37
N GLY A 269 -6.35 -12.23 -11.37
CA GLY A 269 -6.95 -12.75 -10.15
C GLY A 269 -5.94 -13.32 -9.19
N ASP A 270 -6.41 -13.52 -7.96
CA ASP A 270 -5.73 -14.30 -6.94
C ASP A 270 -6.64 -15.47 -6.56
N MET A 271 -6.05 -16.60 -6.22
CA MET A 271 -6.77 -17.81 -5.88
C MET A 271 -6.29 -18.32 -4.53
N TYR A 272 -7.22 -18.64 -3.64
CA TYR A 272 -6.88 -19.10 -2.30
C TYR A 272 -7.91 -20.07 -1.75
N PHE A 273 -7.47 -20.90 -0.82
CA PHE A 273 -8.32 -21.80 -0.07
C PHE A 273 -8.56 -21.24 1.32
N ARG A 274 -9.79 -21.30 1.80
CA ARG A 274 -10.17 -20.90 3.17
C ARG A 274 -11.06 -21.93 3.82
N ASN A 275 -11.17 -21.92 5.14
CA ASN A 275 -12.05 -22.81 5.90
C ASN A 275 -12.90 -22.01 6.89
N PRO A 276 -13.86 -21.20 6.40
CA PRO A 276 -14.59 -20.24 7.23
C PRO A 276 -15.50 -20.92 8.24
N VAL A 277 -16.02 -22.11 7.90
CA VAL A 277 -16.74 -23.00 8.81
C VAL A 277 -15.92 -24.27 8.92
N ARG A 278 -15.62 -24.70 10.14
CA ARG A 278 -14.85 -25.92 10.40
C ARG A 278 -15.38 -27.08 9.54
N ASP A 279 -14.45 -27.78 8.88
CA ASP A 279 -14.70 -28.93 8.00
C ASP A 279 -15.54 -28.61 6.74
N LYS A 280 -15.65 -27.33 6.36
CA LYS A 280 -16.27 -26.87 5.10
C LYS A 280 -15.33 -25.89 4.38
N PRO A 281 -14.21 -26.37 3.84
CA PRO A 281 -13.30 -25.49 3.15
C PRO A 281 -13.84 -25.11 1.77
N GLU A 282 -13.39 -23.96 1.30
CA GLU A 282 -13.82 -23.33 0.06
C GLU A 282 -12.59 -22.93 -0.75
N TRP A 283 -12.70 -23.06 -2.06
CA TRP A 283 -11.77 -22.43 -2.99
C TRP A 283 -12.39 -21.13 -3.49
N VAL A 284 -11.62 -20.04 -3.40
CA VAL A 284 -12.07 -18.72 -3.83
C VAL A 284 -11.16 -18.26 -4.95
N VAL A 285 -11.79 -17.87 -6.06
CA VAL A 285 -11.17 -17.18 -7.17
C VAL A 285 -11.58 -15.72 -7.10
N PHE A 286 -10.62 -14.82 -6.89
CA PHE A 286 -10.85 -13.39 -7.16
C PHE A 286 -10.86 -13.20 -8.67
N PHE A 287 -12.04 -12.96 -9.21
CA PHE A 287 -12.22 -12.71 -10.63
C PHE A 287 -12.00 -11.22 -10.90
N PHE A 288 -11.11 -10.90 -11.82
CA PHE A 288 -10.94 -9.54 -12.33
C PHE A 288 -10.76 -9.58 -13.83
N TRP A 289 -11.66 -8.93 -14.55
CA TRP A 289 -11.58 -8.75 -15.98
C TRP A 289 -11.45 -7.26 -16.30
N CYS A 290 -10.39 -6.92 -17.03
CA CYS A 290 -10.14 -5.58 -17.53
C CYS A 290 -10.38 -5.54 -19.03
N ALA A 291 -11.45 -4.88 -19.47
CA ALA A 291 -11.71 -4.73 -20.90
C ALA A 291 -10.60 -3.91 -21.58
N LYS A 292 -10.27 -4.31 -22.81
CA LYS A 292 -9.46 -3.52 -23.73
C LYS A 292 -10.16 -2.19 -24.06
N GLU A 293 -9.37 -1.18 -24.41
CA GLU A 293 -9.91 0.12 -24.78
C GLU A 293 -10.90 -0.01 -25.95
N GLY A 294 -12.10 0.52 -25.78
CA GLY A 294 -13.18 0.43 -26.77
C GLY A 294 -14.00 -0.86 -26.74
N GLU A 295 -13.60 -1.89 -25.99
CA GLU A 295 -14.36 -3.15 -25.87
C GLU A 295 -15.44 -3.07 -24.77
N GLY A 296 -16.40 -4.00 -24.84
CA GLY A 296 -17.39 -4.25 -23.79
C GLY A 296 -16.93 -5.33 -22.79
N LEU A 297 -17.87 -5.86 -22.01
CA LEU A 297 -17.60 -6.88 -20.98
C LEU A 297 -18.08 -8.28 -21.38
N GLU A 298 -18.54 -8.46 -22.61
CA GLU A 298 -19.14 -9.71 -23.11
C GLU A 298 -18.19 -10.90 -22.94
N LYS A 299 -16.94 -10.75 -23.39
CA LYS A 299 -15.88 -11.78 -23.20
C LYS A 299 -15.61 -12.07 -21.72
N GLY A 300 -15.71 -11.05 -20.87
CA GLY A 300 -15.53 -11.21 -19.42
C GLY A 300 -16.65 -12.04 -18.79
N TYR A 301 -17.90 -11.83 -19.23
CA TYR A 301 -19.03 -12.67 -18.81
C TYR A 301 -18.90 -14.10 -19.33
N GLU A 302 -18.50 -14.30 -20.59
CA GLU A 302 -18.25 -15.63 -21.15
C GLU A 302 -17.17 -16.37 -20.35
N TYR A 303 -16.07 -15.70 -20.01
CA TYR A 303 -14.99 -16.29 -19.22
C TYR A 303 -15.41 -16.57 -17.77
N LEU A 304 -16.24 -15.70 -17.18
CA LEU A 304 -16.83 -15.95 -15.86
C LEU A 304 -17.71 -17.22 -15.88
N GLU A 305 -18.54 -17.41 -16.91
CA GLU A 305 -19.33 -18.63 -17.06
C GLU A 305 -18.45 -19.86 -17.28
N LYS A 306 -17.34 -19.74 -18.03
CA LYS A 306 -16.34 -20.81 -18.17
C LYS A 306 -15.78 -21.21 -16.81
N ILE A 307 -15.37 -20.26 -15.96
CA ILE A 307 -14.89 -20.55 -14.60
C ILE A 307 -15.99 -21.20 -13.74
N LYS A 308 -17.22 -20.66 -13.77
CA LYS A 308 -18.36 -21.23 -13.03
C LYS A 308 -18.73 -22.65 -13.48
N SER A 309 -18.31 -23.06 -14.68
CA SER A 309 -18.53 -24.42 -15.20
C SER A 309 -17.63 -25.48 -14.54
N LEU A 310 -16.62 -25.09 -13.76
CA LEU A 310 -15.79 -26.03 -13.01
C LEU A 310 -16.66 -26.95 -12.13
N PRO A 311 -16.26 -28.22 -11.94
CA PRO A 311 -17.06 -29.18 -11.19
C PRO A 311 -17.42 -28.68 -9.78
N GLY A 312 -18.69 -28.81 -9.41
CA GLY A 312 -19.18 -28.54 -8.07
C GLY A 312 -19.94 -27.23 -7.90
N LYS A 313 -20.45 -27.00 -6.69
CA LYS A 313 -21.33 -25.87 -6.41
C LYS A 313 -20.55 -24.55 -6.33
N ALA A 314 -20.69 -23.74 -7.38
CA ALA A 314 -20.16 -22.38 -7.46
C ALA A 314 -21.16 -21.32 -6.97
N THR A 315 -20.67 -20.33 -6.23
CA THR A 315 -21.39 -19.07 -5.93
C THR A 315 -20.56 -17.91 -6.43
N ALA A 316 -21.09 -17.12 -7.36
CA ALA A 316 -20.38 -15.96 -7.91
C ALA A 316 -21.01 -14.65 -7.42
N ASN A 317 -20.17 -13.75 -6.91
CA ASN A 317 -20.51 -12.39 -6.54
C ASN A 317 -19.63 -11.44 -7.35
N VAL A 318 -19.92 -11.33 -8.65
CA VAL A 318 -19.14 -10.55 -9.62
C VAL A 318 -20.03 -9.43 -10.17
N THR A 319 -19.50 -8.21 -10.20
CA THR A 319 -20.23 -7.01 -10.62
C THR A 319 -19.39 -6.18 -11.57
N GLU A 320 -20.05 -5.44 -12.46
CA GLU A 320 -19.40 -4.37 -13.20
C GLU A 320 -18.95 -3.28 -12.22
N SER A 321 -17.79 -2.69 -12.46
CA SER A 321 -17.36 -1.50 -11.75
C SER A 321 -16.72 -0.51 -12.72
N GLU A 322 -17.16 0.74 -12.66
CA GLU A 322 -16.32 1.84 -13.09
C GLU A 322 -15.13 1.90 -12.12
N SER A 323 -13.90 2.14 -12.59
CA SER A 323 -12.63 2.09 -11.83
C SER A 323 -12.58 2.77 -10.42
N LYS A 324 -13.64 3.49 -10.03
CA LYS A 324 -13.84 4.23 -8.79
C LYS A 324 -13.74 3.42 -7.51
N VAL A 325 -13.90 2.10 -7.56
CA VAL A 325 -13.84 1.29 -6.33
C VAL A 325 -13.11 0.01 -6.65
N LEU A 326 -11.79 -0.01 -6.43
CA LEU A 326 -11.13 -1.23 -6.00
C LEU A 326 -12.02 -1.85 -4.92
N TRP A 327 -12.67 -2.98 -5.23
CA TRP A 327 -13.58 -3.68 -4.32
C TRP A 327 -12.90 -3.95 -2.97
N THR A 328 -11.58 -4.03 -2.93
CA THR A 328 -10.74 -4.06 -1.72
C THR A 328 -10.95 -2.88 -0.78
N VAL A 329 -11.29 -1.66 -1.25
CA VAL A 329 -11.69 -0.56 -0.36
C VAL A 329 -13.02 -0.87 0.30
N SER A 330 -14.02 -1.35 -0.45
CA SER A 330 -15.35 -1.67 0.09
C SER A 330 -15.33 -2.88 1.03
N VAL A 331 -14.53 -3.91 0.73
CA VAL A 331 -14.35 -5.09 1.59
C VAL A 331 -13.48 -4.77 2.78
N TYR A 332 -12.38 -4.04 2.62
CA TYR A 332 -11.61 -3.57 3.77
C TYR A 332 -12.46 -2.67 4.67
N GLN A 333 -13.25 -1.74 4.12
CA GLN A 333 -14.19 -0.93 4.91
C GLN A 333 -15.26 -1.79 5.60
N ARG A 334 -15.83 -2.80 4.93
CA ARG A 334 -16.77 -3.76 5.55
C ARG A 334 -16.12 -4.60 6.64
N LEU A 335 -14.90 -5.10 6.40
CA LEU A 335 -14.10 -5.90 7.33
C LEU A 335 -13.71 -5.06 8.55
N MET A 336 -13.23 -3.84 8.34
CA MET A 336 -12.91 -2.89 9.40
C MET A 336 -14.16 -2.47 10.18
N LYS A 337 -15.31 -2.27 9.53
CA LYS A 337 -16.60 -1.99 10.19
C LYS A 337 -17.14 -3.21 10.95
N HIS A 338 -16.78 -4.42 10.55
CA HIS A 338 -17.09 -5.66 11.25
C HIS A 338 -16.16 -5.86 12.46
N CYS A 339 -14.84 -5.68 12.29
CA CYS A 339 -13.86 -5.69 13.38
C CYS A 339 -14.16 -4.61 14.44
N ARG A 340 -14.50 -3.38 14.05
CA ARG A 340 -14.93 -2.33 15.00
C ARG A 340 -16.20 -2.70 15.76
N ARG A 341 -17.16 -3.39 15.12
CA ARG A 341 -18.37 -3.89 15.79
C ARG A 341 -18.04 -4.99 16.81
N LEU A 342 -17.20 -5.95 16.44
CA LEU A 342 -16.76 -7.03 17.34
C LEU A 342 -15.91 -6.52 18.52
N LEU A 343 -15.14 -5.45 18.31
CA LEU A 343 -14.34 -4.82 19.37
C LEU A 343 -15.17 -3.86 20.23
N GLY A 344 -16.16 -3.18 19.66
CA GLY A 344 -17.09 -2.31 20.40
C GLY A 344 -18.10 -3.09 21.25
N SER A 345 -18.50 -4.30 20.83
CA SER A 345 -19.41 -5.15 21.61
C SER A 345 -18.78 -5.79 22.85
N ASN A 346 -17.45 -5.67 23.05
CA ASN A 346 -16.74 -6.24 24.19
C ASN A 346 -16.51 -5.26 25.35
N GLN A 347 -16.87 -3.97 25.22
CA GLN A 347 -16.72 -3.00 26.31
C GLN A 347 -17.91 -2.93 27.28
N GLU A 348 -19.06 -3.50 26.97
CA GLU A 348 -20.25 -3.43 27.85
C GLU A 348 -20.50 -4.67 28.72
N ALA A 349 -19.70 -5.74 28.61
CA ALA A 349 -19.92 -6.98 29.37
C ALA A 349 -18.85 -7.26 30.44
N ARG A 350 -18.50 -6.26 31.28
CA ARG A 350 -17.68 -6.50 32.50
C ARG A 350 -18.13 -5.66 33.69
N HIS A 351 -19.40 -5.76 34.07
CA HIS A 351 -19.85 -5.47 35.43
C HIS A 351 -20.73 -6.61 35.95
N VAL A 352 -20.09 -7.64 36.51
CA VAL A 352 -20.74 -8.58 37.41
C VAL A 352 -19.92 -8.67 38.70
N SER A 353 -20.37 -7.87 39.67
CA SER A 353 -20.43 -8.15 41.11
C SER A 353 -19.45 -9.17 41.69
N ARG A 354 -18.37 -8.68 42.34
CA ARG A 354 -17.77 -9.39 43.48
C ARG A 354 -18.68 -9.21 44.70
N ARG A 355 -19.37 -10.27 45.14
CA ARG A 355 -19.87 -10.41 46.52
C ARG A 355 -19.11 -11.54 47.21
N LYS A 356 -18.70 -11.22 48.43
CA LYS A 356 -18.05 -12.04 49.47
C LYS A 356 -18.57 -13.48 49.52
N ILE A 357 -17.66 -14.45 49.60
CA ILE A 357 -17.40 -15.26 50.82
C ILE A 357 -15.89 -15.34 50.98
#